data_AF-A0A1E4G5E6-F1
#
_entry.id   AF-A0A1E4G5E6-F1
#
_cell.length_a   1.000
_cell.length_b   1.000
_cell.length_c   1.000
_cell.angle_alpha   90.00
_cell.angle_beta   90.00
_cell.angle_gamma   90.00
#
_symmetry.space_group_name_H-M   'P 1'
#
loop_
_entity.id
_entity.type
_entity.pdbx_description
1 polymer ?
#
loop_
_entity_poly.entity_id
_entity_poly.type
_entity_poly.pdbx_seq_one_letter_code
_entity_poly.pdbx_strand_id
1 'polypeptide(L)' 'MTSNSEDPWVDPVFDRAVRETAYFLWEQDGRPEGREQQYWFAALDRCLRERQADALLKTDPPTPDPGQ' A
#
# COMPACT_ATOMS: atom_id res chain seq x y z
N MET A 1 -28.05 3.86 -1.94
CA MET A 1 -26.74 4.53 -1.92
C MET A 1 -25.72 3.44 -1.66
N THR A 2 -25.06 2.96 -2.71
CA THR A 2 -24.24 1.74 -2.71
C THR A 2 -22.92 1.99 -1.96
N SER A 3 -22.75 1.31 -0.82
CA SER A 3 -21.44 1.19 -0.15
C SER A 3 -20.55 0.32 -1.02
N ASN A 4 -19.66 0.93 -1.79
CA ASN A 4 -18.62 0.27 -2.58
C ASN A 4 -17.28 0.40 -1.85
N SER A 5 -17.27 0.16 -0.53
CA SER A 5 -16.19 0.52 0.39
C SER A 5 -15.21 -0.63 0.70
N GLU A 6 -15.30 -1.75 -0.01
CA GLU A 6 -14.47 -2.93 0.24
C GLU A 6 -13.50 -3.25 -0.91
N ASP A 7 -13.50 -2.44 -1.98
CA ASP A 7 -12.53 -2.58 -3.06
C ASP A 7 -11.24 -1.83 -2.70
N PRO A 8 -10.12 -2.52 -2.42
CA PRO A 8 -8.87 -1.90 -1.96
C PRO A 8 -8.25 -0.94 -2.98
N TRP A 9 -8.73 -0.98 -4.23
CA TRP A 9 -8.30 -0.13 -5.34
C TRP A 9 -9.12 1.16 -5.48
N VAL A 10 -10.24 1.29 -4.74
CA VAL A 10 -11.12 2.48 -4.74
C VAL A 10 -10.86 3.37 -3.51
N ASP A 11 -9.96 2.98 -2.62
CA ASP A 11 -9.59 3.77 -1.44
C ASP A 11 -8.82 5.06 -1.83
N PRO A 12 -9.42 6.26 -1.67
CA PRO A 12 -8.75 7.52 -2.04
C PRO A 12 -7.54 7.79 -1.14
N VAL A 13 -7.54 7.26 0.08
CA VAL A 13 -6.40 7.37 1.02
C VAL A 13 -5.22 6.53 0.54
N PHE A 14 -5.48 5.33 0.01
CA PHE A 14 -4.45 4.45 -0.51
C PHE A 14 -3.84 5.02 -1.80
N ASP A 15 -4.66 5.45 -2.77
CA ASP A 15 -4.17 6.12 -3.98
C ASP A 15 -3.29 7.34 -3.64
N ARG A 16 -3.74 8.17 -2.69
CA ARG A 16 -2.94 9.32 -2.23
C ARG A 16 -1.60 8.89 -1.61
N ALA A 17 -1.59 7.89 -0.74
CA ALA A 17 -0.37 7.42 -0.11
C ALA A 17 0.64 6.84 -1.12
N VAL A 18 0.17 6.10 -2.13
CA VAL A 18 1.02 5.58 -3.21
C VAL A 18 1.63 6.74 -4.01
N ARG A 19 0.83 7.74 -4.40
CA ARG A 19 1.32 8.91 -5.14
C ARG A 19 2.33 9.74 -4.37
N GLU A 20 2.05 10.03 -3.09
CA GLU A 20 2.97 10.79 -2.23
C GLU A 20 4.29 10.04 -2.04
N THR A 21 4.23 8.72 -1.81
CA THR A 21 5.43 7.88 -1.68
C THR A 21 6.22 7.84 -2.98
N ALA A 22 5.56 7.66 -4.13
CA ALA A 22 6.21 7.65 -5.43
C ALA A 22 6.91 8.97 -5.72
N TYR A 23 6.23 10.10 -5.47
CA TYR A 23 6.78 11.43 -5.66
C TYR A 23 7.98 11.68 -4.74
N PHE A 24 7.89 11.28 -3.47
CA PHE A 24 8.99 11.43 -2.52
C PHE A 24 10.22 10.62 -2.92
N LEU A 25 10.03 9.35 -3.32
CA LEU A 25 11.12 8.50 -3.80
C LEU A 25 11.76 9.06 -5.07
N TRP A 26 10.94 9.55 -6.01
CA TRP A 26 11.42 10.16 -7.25
C TRP A 26 12.15 11.49 -7.02
N GLU A 27 11.65 12.33 -6.10
CA GLU A 27 12.27 13.60 -5.73
C GLU A 27 13.60 13.39 -5.01
N GLN A 28 13.68 12.41 -4.09
CA GLN A 28 14.92 12.07 -3.39
C GLN A 28 16.04 11.60 -4.33
N ASP A 29 15.69 10.90 -5.41
CA ASP A 29 16.65 10.42 -6.40
C ASP A 29 17.07 11.50 -7.42
N GLY A 30 16.54 12.72 -7.29
CA GLY A 30 16.88 13.86 -8.16
C GLY A 30 15.98 14.00 -9.38
N ARG A 31 14.77 13.43 -9.33
CA ARG A 31 13.75 13.49 -10.40
C ARG A 31 14.23 13.00 -11.77
N PRO A 32 14.75 11.75 -11.86
CA PRO A 32 15.15 11.19 -13.15
C PRO A 32 13.93 11.08 -14.09
N GLU A 33 14.03 11.72 -15.25
CA GLU A 33 13.01 11.67 -16.30
C GLU A 33 12.85 10.23 -16.85
N GLY A 34 11.61 9.82 -17.08
CA GLY A 34 11.30 8.50 -17.66
C GLY A 34 11.41 7.32 -16.68
N ARG A 35 11.79 7.56 -15.42
CA ARG A 35 11.80 6.52 -14.37
C ARG A 35 10.63 6.62 -13.39
N GLU A 36 9.78 7.63 -13.53
CA GLU A 36 8.62 7.88 -12.66
C GLU A 36 7.75 6.63 -12.44
N GLN A 37 7.53 5.85 -13.49
CA GLN A 37 6.76 4.60 -13.40
C GLN A 37 7.41 3.59 -12.44
N GLN A 38 8.74 3.46 -12.44
CA GLN A 38 9.43 2.53 -11.53
C GLN A 38 9.24 2.94 -10.06
N TYR A 39 9.31 4.24 -9.76
CA TYR A 39 9.04 4.74 -8.41
C TYR A 39 7.57 4.59 -8.03
N TRP A 40 6.65 4.73 -8.98
CA TRP A 40 5.23 4.44 -8.75
C TRP A 40 5.00 2.97 -8.39
N PHE A 41 5.58 2.02 -9.12
CA PHE A 41 5.47 0.60 -8.79
C PHE A 41 6.10 0.27 -7.43
N ALA A 42 7.27 0.84 -7.12
CA ALA A 42 7.94 0.66 -5.83
C ALA A 42 7.11 1.21 -4.67
N ALA A 43 6.50 2.38 -4.85
CA ALA A 43 5.60 2.98 -3.87
C ALA A 43 4.33 2.14 -3.70
N LEU A 44 3.77 1.61 -4.78
CA LEU A 44 2.58 0.77 -4.74
C LEU A 44 2.84 -0.52 -3.97
N ASP A 45 3.94 -1.22 -4.25
CA ASP A 45 4.33 -2.42 -3.52
C ASP A 45 4.55 -2.16 -2.03
N ARG A 46 5.21 -1.04 -1.69
CA ARG A 46 5.41 -0.62 -0.30
C ARG A 46 4.09 -0.37 0.41
N CYS A 47 3.20 0.43 -0.19
CA CYS A 47 1.91 0.77 0.40
C CYS A 47 1.03 -0.49 0.56
N LEU A 48 1.09 -1.42 -0.40
CA LEU A 48 0.36 -2.68 -0.33
C LEU A 48 0.88 -3.58 0.81
N ARG A 49 2.19 -3.65 1.02
CA ARG A 49 2.78 -4.37 2.17
C ARG A 49 2.39 -3.74 3.50
N GLU A 50 2.44 -2.42 3.61
CA GLU A 50 2.05 -1.71 4.84
C GLU A 50 0.58 -1.96 5.19
N ARG A 51 -0.31 -1.93 4.18
CA ARG A 51 -1.73 -2.25 4.38
C ARG A 51 -1.97 -3.70 4.79
N GLN A 52 -1.25 -4.65 4.18
CA GLN A 52 -1.32 -6.06 4.57
C GLN A 52 -0.81 -6.26 6.01
N ALA A 53 0.28 -5.60 6.40
CA ALA A 53 0.79 -5.65 7.75
C ALA A 53 -0.19 -5.07 8.78
N ASP A 54 -0.84 -3.94 8.46
CA ASP A 54 -1.91 -3.36 9.28
C ASP A 54 -3.12 -4.30 9.40
N ALA A 55 -3.53 -4.95 8.31
CA ALA A 55 -4.59 -5.95 8.33
C ALA A 55 -4.22 -7.18 9.18
N LEU A 56 -2.97 -7.65 9.10
CA LEU A 56 -2.43 -8.74 9.92
C LEU A 56 -2.28 -8.34 11.40
N LEU A 57 -2.07 -7.07 11.71
CA LEU A 57 -2.02 -6.57 13.08
C LEU A 57 -3.42 -6.40 13.68
N LYS A 58 -4.39 -6.01 12.85
CA LYS A 58 -5.80 -5.86 13.25
C LYS A 58 -6.52 -7.18 13.42
N THR A 59 -6.07 -8.24 12.73
CA THR A 59 -6.51 -9.59 13.00
C THR A 59 -5.70 -10.11 14.21
N ASP A 60 -6.39 -10.46 15.30
CA ASP A 60 -5.78 -11.24 16.39
C ASP A 60 -5.07 -12.47 15.78
N PRO A 61 -3.86 -12.87 16.23
CA PRO A 61 -3.20 -14.03 15.65
C PRO A 61 -4.18 -15.22 15.70
N PRO A 62 -4.35 -16.01 14.61
CA PRO A 62 -4.99 -17.30 14.76
C PRO A 62 -4.14 -18.02 15.80
N THR A 63 -4.70 -18.19 17.00
CA THR A 63 -4.08 -19.00 18.03
C THR A 63 -3.72 -20.32 17.33
N PRO A 64 -2.44 -20.71 17.23
CA PRO A 64 -2.13 -22.02 16.71
C PRO A 64 -2.79 -23.00 17.67
N ASP A 65 -3.88 -23.62 17.22
CA ASP A 65 -4.60 -24.64 17.97
C ASP A 65 -3.58 -25.70 18.42
N PRO A 66 -3.31 -25.84 19.74
CA PRO A 66 -2.41 -26.88 20.22
C PRO A 66 -3.19 -28.21 20.24
N GLY A 67 -3.41 -28.79 19.06
CA GLY A 67 -4.29 -29.94 18.86
C GLY A 67 -4.01 -30.82 17.64
N GLN A 68 -2.78 -30.83 17.11
CA GLN A 68 -2.30 -31.87 16.17
C GLN A 68 -1.20 -32.73 16.76
#